data_AF-A0A3G6ZHX3-F1
#
_entry.id   AF-A0A3G6ZHX3-F1
#
_cell.length_a   1.000
_cell.length_b   1.000
_cell.length_c   1.000
_cell.angle_alpha   90.00
_cell.angle_beta   90.00
_cell.angle_gamma   90.00
#
_symmetry.space_group_name_H-M   'P 1'
#
loop_
_entity.id
_entity.type
_entity.pdbx_description
1 polymer ?
#
loop_
_entity_poly.entity_id
_entity_poly.type
_entity_poly.pdbx_seq_one_letter_code
_entity_poly.pdbx_strand_id
1 'polypeptide(L)'
;MTVPPSGAFSHTAQIDRQALVAGSIDLIERLQDPTGAYPASPTFSAYAGYSWFRDGAFIADAMSSAGRMASAERFFDWCAGVIVSRSAQIGRIVAAAQAGRPLADSEMLPTRFTFDGRDGDDDWWDFQLDGYGTWIWAVGAHVARHDADPGRWAEAIGLTLDYLAASWQRPCFDWWEEHSEHVHISTLGCLVAGARAAAALPALGAEHRLVAEALADEIDAAITERGVSAARDGRAPHLVKWVGSTAVDASLAALVGVMDVVPAASALGLATISAIETDLTVGGGVHRFVDDTYFGGGQWPLLSCFLGLAQLRAGDRERAEQLLDWAGATVDADGAMPEQVEDHLLAPDRLDEWVTRWGPSARPLLWSHAMYIRLAVDLGRPSASEEHSA
;
A
#
# COMPACT_ATOMS: atom_id res chain seq x y z
N MET A 1 -26.36 35.89 -29.95
CA MET A 1 -26.13 34.49 -29.56
C MET A 1 -25.38 34.51 -28.24
N THR A 2 -26.13 34.40 -27.16
CA THR A 2 -25.63 34.36 -25.78
C THR A 2 -25.31 32.91 -25.42
N VAL A 3 -24.07 32.66 -25.01
CA VAL A 3 -23.62 31.40 -24.42
C VAL A 3 -24.37 31.20 -23.09
N PRO A 4 -24.95 30.02 -22.81
CA PRO A 4 -25.60 29.77 -21.53
C PRO A 4 -24.55 29.60 -20.43
N PRO A 5 -24.83 30.00 -19.19
CA PRO A 5 -23.91 29.81 -18.07
C PRO A 5 -23.81 28.32 -17.73
N SER A 6 -22.60 27.92 -17.35
CA SER A 6 -22.26 26.62 -16.78
C SER A 6 -23.21 26.30 -15.61
N GLY A 7 -23.81 25.10 -15.68
CA GLY A 7 -24.64 24.57 -14.62
C GLY A 7 -23.84 24.51 -13.32
N ALA A 8 -24.34 25.21 -12.30
CA ALA A 8 -23.88 25.06 -10.94
C ALA A 8 -24.11 23.62 -10.49
N PHE A 9 -23.07 23.00 -9.93
CA PHE A 9 -23.18 21.74 -9.22
C PHE A 9 -24.25 21.86 -8.14
N SER A 10 -25.30 21.07 -8.30
CA SER A 10 -26.37 20.88 -7.32
C SER A 10 -25.80 20.18 -6.10
N HIS A 11 -25.96 20.80 -4.91
CA HIS A 11 -25.74 20.28 -3.56
C HIS A 11 -25.28 18.81 -3.49
N THR A 12 -23.97 18.57 -3.42
CA THR A 12 -23.42 17.34 -2.88
C THR A 12 -23.88 17.28 -1.42
N ALA A 13 -24.62 16.23 -1.04
CA ALA A 13 -24.86 15.96 0.37
C ALA A 13 -23.49 15.92 1.06
N GLN A 14 -23.31 16.74 2.09
CA GLN A 14 -22.05 16.76 2.83
C GLN A 14 -21.82 15.37 3.42
N ILE A 15 -20.77 14.68 2.99
CA ILE A 15 -20.43 13.34 3.46
C ILE A 15 -20.19 13.43 4.96
N ASP A 16 -20.95 12.66 5.74
CA ASP A 16 -20.67 12.48 7.16
C ASP A 16 -19.43 11.59 7.31
N ARG A 17 -18.26 12.23 7.35
CA ARG A 17 -16.95 11.56 7.48
C ARG A 17 -16.90 10.67 8.72
N GLN A 18 -17.51 11.08 9.83
CA GLN A 18 -17.52 10.28 11.07
C GLN A 18 -18.33 9.01 10.91
N ALA A 19 -19.53 9.11 10.32
CA ALA A 19 -20.36 7.95 10.02
C ALA A 19 -19.68 7.00 9.03
N LEU A 20 -19.01 7.52 8.00
CA LEU A 20 -18.30 6.69 7.02
C LEU A 20 -17.07 5.99 7.62
N VAL A 21 -16.31 6.66 8.49
CA VAL A 21 -15.22 6.01 9.24
C VAL A 21 -15.77 4.88 10.12
N ALA A 22 -16.82 5.14 10.89
CA ALA A 22 -17.44 4.12 11.75
C ALA A 22 -17.95 2.92 10.92
N GLY A 23 -18.67 3.18 9.82
CA GLY A 23 -19.17 2.13 8.92
C GLY A 23 -18.05 1.32 8.27
N SER A 24 -16.94 1.97 7.91
CA SER A 24 -15.76 1.31 7.34
C SER A 24 -15.06 0.39 8.35
N ILE A 25 -14.93 0.85 9.61
CA ILE A 25 -14.39 0.04 10.71
C ILE A 25 -15.27 -1.20 10.92
N ASP A 26 -16.58 -1.00 11.06
CA ASP A 26 -17.52 -2.11 11.28
C ASP A 26 -17.51 -3.10 10.11
N LEU A 27 -17.36 -2.62 8.87
CA LEU A 27 -17.25 -3.47 7.69
C LEU A 27 -15.99 -4.35 7.73
N ILE A 28 -14.83 -3.75 8.03
CA ILE A 28 -13.56 -4.49 8.13
C ILE A 28 -13.64 -5.54 9.25
N GLU A 29 -14.15 -5.18 10.45
CA GLU A 29 -14.27 -6.13 11.56
C GLU A 29 -15.21 -7.30 11.24
N ARG A 30 -16.34 -7.03 10.58
CA ARG A 30 -17.29 -8.08 10.17
C ARG A 30 -16.72 -9.03 9.13
N LEU A 31 -15.84 -8.53 8.26
CA LEU A 31 -15.28 -9.30 7.14
C LEU A 31 -13.94 -9.96 7.45
N GLN A 32 -13.25 -9.56 8.53
CA GLN A 32 -12.02 -10.24 8.94
C GLN A 32 -12.30 -11.71 9.25
N ASP A 33 -11.59 -12.60 8.57
CA ASP A 33 -11.76 -14.05 8.76
C ASP A 33 -11.38 -14.47 10.18
N PRO A 34 -12.02 -15.48 10.80
CA PRO A 34 -11.65 -16.00 12.13
C PRO A 34 -10.17 -16.37 12.31
N THR A 35 -9.42 -16.70 11.24
CA THR A 35 -7.96 -16.93 11.32
C THR A 35 -7.15 -15.66 11.56
N GLY A 36 -7.73 -14.48 11.30
CA GLY A 36 -7.08 -13.18 11.41
C GLY A 36 -6.79 -12.52 10.06
N ALA A 37 -6.88 -13.28 8.96
CA ALA A 37 -6.72 -12.77 7.60
C ALA A 37 -7.76 -11.69 7.27
N TYR A 38 -7.34 -10.64 6.57
CA TYR A 38 -8.26 -9.68 5.95
C TYR A 38 -8.49 -10.06 4.49
N PRO A 39 -9.75 -10.28 4.04
CA PRO A 39 -10.02 -10.46 2.61
C PRO A 39 -9.76 -9.15 1.85
N ALA A 40 -9.23 -9.22 0.63
CA ALA A 40 -9.10 -8.03 -0.21
C ALA A 40 -10.48 -7.50 -0.63
N SER A 41 -11.29 -8.36 -1.25
CA SER A 41 -12.69 -8.12 -1.58
C SER A 41 -13.48 -9.42 -1.52
N PRO A 42 -14.54 -9.53 -0.68
CA PRO A 42 -15.29 -10.77 -0.53
C PRO A 42 -16.22 -11.09 -1.71
N THR A 43 -16.56 -10.08 -2.52
CA THR A 43 -17.57 -10.16 -3.59
C THR A 43 -16.96 -10.22 -4.99
N PHE A 44 -15.67 -9.93 -5.13
CA PHE A 44 -14.98 -10.00 -6.41
C PHE A 44 -14.39 -11.39 -6.64
N SER A 45 -14.84 -12.08 -7.69
CA SER A 45 -14.54 -13.50 -7.90
C SER A 45 -13.06 -13.82 -8.03
N ALA A 46 -12.25 -12.89 -8.54
CA ALA A 46 -10.81 -13.10 -8.68
C ALA A 46 -10.04 -12.97 -7.35
N TYR A 47 -10.64 -12.37 -6.32
CA TYR A 47 -10.02 -12.16 -4.99
C TYR A 47 -10.70 -12.96 -3.88
N ALA A 48 -11.93 -13.44 -4.09
CA ALA A 48 -12.71 -14.13 -3.09
C ALA A 48 -11.95 -15.36 -2.53
N GLY A 49 -11.80 -15.39 -1.21
CA GLY A 49 -11.08 -16.47 -0.51
C GLY A 49 -9.58 -16.20 -0.29
N TYR A 50 -9.06 -15.07 -0.77
CA TYR A 50 -7.64 -14.71 -0.66
C TYR A 50 -7.39 -13.47 0.20
N SER A 51 -6.21 -13.47 0.83
CA SER A 51 -5.62 -12.40 1.63
C SER A 51 -4.20 -12.14 1.12
N TRP A 52 -3.82 -10.87 1.08
CA TRP A 52 -2.49 -10.41 0.71
C TRP A 52 -1.85 -9.76 1.92
N PHE A 53 -0.54 -9.93 2.06
CA PHE A 53 0.20 -9.23 3.09
C PHE A 53 0.16 -7.71 2.87
N ARG A 54 0.23 -7.25 1.61
CA ARG A 54 0.16 -5.82 1.25
C ARG A 54 -1.15 -5.17 1.72
N ASP A 55 -2.28 -5.64 1.19
CA ASP A 55 -3.61 -5.13 1.53
C ASP A 55 -3.87 -5.23 3.03
N GLY A 56 -3.64 -6.42 3.59
CA GLY A 56 -3.88 -6.71 5.00
C GLY A 56 -3.03 -5.85 5.94
N ALA A 57 -1.80 -5.50 5.57
CA ALA A 57 -0.94 -4.64 6.39
C ALA A 57 -1.44 -3.19 6.44
N PHE A 58 -1.91 -2.63 5.32
CA PHE A 58 -2.55 -1.30 5.33
C PHE A 58 -3.89 -1.32 6.05
N ILE A 59 -4.67 -2.40 5.92
CA ILE A 59 -5.90 -2.61 6.70
C ILE A 59 -5.57 -2.68 8.20
N ALA A 60 -4.55 -3.43 8.59
CA ALA A 60 -4.11 -3.54 9.98
C ALA A 60 -3.60 -2.20 10.54
N ASP A 61 -2.84 -1.40 9.76
CA ASP A 61 -2.42 -0.07 10.20
C ASP A 61 -3.62 0.87 10.39
N ALA A 62 -4.61 0.85 9.49
CA ALA A 62 -5.82 1.64 9.62
C ALA A 62 -6.62 1.25 10.88
N MET A 63 -6.87 -0.05 11.08
CA MET A 63 -7.57 -0.57 12.26
C MET A 63 -6.82 -0.25 13.55
N SER A 64 -5.50 -0.41 13.55
CA SER A 64 -4.61 -0.01 14.65
C SER A 64 -4.70 1.49 14.94
N SER A 65 -4.72 2.34 13.91
CA SER A 65 -4.83 3.80 14.06
C SER A 65 -6.18 4.25 14.62
N ALA A 66 -7.24 3.47 14.36
CA ALA A 66 -8.59 3.67 14.90
C ALA A 66 -8.81 3.00 16.28
N GLY A 67 -7.75 2.51 16.92
CA GLY A 67 -7.81 1.87 18.24
C GLY A 67 -8.36 0.45 18.25
N ARG A 68 -8.54 -0.19 17.09
CA ARG A 68 -8.95 -1.61 16.96
C ARG A 68 -7.74 -2.54 17.00
N MET A 69 -7.02 -2.50 18.12
CA MET A 69 -5.77 -3.25 18.32
C MET A 69 -5.94 -4.75 18.09
N ALA A 70 -6.96 -5.37 18.70
CA ALA A 70 -7.20 -6.81 18.56
C ALA A 70 -7.44 -7.24 17.10
N SER A 71 -8.10 -6.41 16.30
CA SER A 71 -8.28 -6.66 14.86
C SER A 71 -6.93 -6.70 14.14
N ALA A 72 -6.09 -5.69 14.36
CA ALA A 72 -4.76 -5.60 13.75
C ALA A 72 -3.83 -6.74 14.21
N GLU A 73 -3.80 -7.03 15.51
CA GLU A 73 -2.95 -8.07 16.09
C GLU A 73 -3.29 -9.47 15.58
N ARG A 74 -4.57 -9.79 15.37
CA ARG A 74 -4.97 -11.06 14.76
C ARG A 74 -4.42 -11.23 13.35
N PHE A 75 -4.34 -10.15 12.58
CA PHE A 75 -3.72 -10.18 11.26
C PHE A 75 -2.20 -10.38 11.36
N PHE A 76 -1.52 -9.71 12.30
CA PHE A 76 -0.09 -9.93 12.53
C PHE A 76 0.22 -11.35 12.99
N ASP A 77 -0.61 -11.92 13.87
CA ASP A 77 -0.54 -13.31 14.30
C ASP A 77 -0.72 -14.27 13.11
N TRP A 78 -1.65 -13.96 12.20
CA TRP A 78 -1.85 -14.72 10.96
C TRP A 78 -0.63 -14.64 10.04
N CYS A 79 -0.09 -13.46 9.76
CA CYS A 79 1.14 -13.29 8.96
C CYS A 79 2.31 -14.07 9.57
N ALA A 80 2.49 -13.99 10.89
CA ALA A 80 3.56 -14.69 11.57
C ALA A 80 3.42 -16.22 11.43
N GLY A 81 2.21 -16.76 11.61
CA GLY A 81 1.94 -18.18 11.40
C GLY A 81 2.25 -18.64 9.98
N VAL A 82 1.85 -17.85 8.97
CA VAL A 82 2.13 -18.11 7.55
C VAL A 82 3.64 -18.14 7.26
N ILE A 83 4.41 -17.21 7.82
CA ILE A 83 5.87 -17.17 7.61
C ILE A 83 6.58 -18.32 8.33
N VAL A 84 6.23 -18.57 9.60
CA VAL A 84 6.87 -19.64 10.38
C VAL A 84 6.64 -21.01 9.74
N SER A 85 5.46 -21.26 9.17
CA SER A 85 5.18 -22.51 8.44
C SER A 85 6.03 -22.68 7.18
N ARG A 86 6.67 -21.61 6.69
CA ARG A 86 7.55 -21.58 5.50
C ARG A 86 9.03 -21.47 5.85
N SER A 87 9.41 -21.57 7.12
CA SER A 87 10.81 -21.52 7.58
C SER A 87 11.76 -22.41 6.77
N ALA A 88 11.37 -23.65 6.46
CA ALA A 88 12.18 -24.56 5.65
C ALA A 88 12.33 -24.10 4.18
N GLN A 89 11.29 -23.54 3.58
CA GLN A 89 11.35 -22.98 2.23
C GLN A 89 12.25 -21.74 2.20
N ILE A 90 12.08 -20.83 3.15
CA ILE A 90 12.93 -19.64 3.32
C ILE A 90 14.40 -20.06 3.46
N GLY A 91 14.70 -21.04 4.32
CA GLY A 91 16.06 -21.55 4.49
C GLY A 91 16.67 -22.08 3.18
N ARG A 92 15.89 -22.76 2.33
CA ARG A 92 16.35 -23.21 1.01
C ARG A 92 16.64 -22.03 0.08
N ILE A 93 15.75 -21.04 0.02
CA ILE A 93 15.89 -19.84 -0.82
C ILE A 93 17.16 -19.07 -0.44
N VAL A 94 17.35 -18.81 0.85
CA VAL A 94 18.51 -18.09 1.39
C VAL A 94 19.80 -18.84 1.09
N ALA A 95 19.85 -20.16 1.38
CA ALA A 95 21.04 -20.97 1.11
C ALA A 95 21.39 -21.03 -0.38
N ALA A 96 20.38 -21.09 -1.26
CA ALA A 96 20.56 -21.11 -2.71
C ALA A 96 21.14 -19.78 -3.23
N ALA A 97 20.60 -18.65 -2.74
CA ALA A 97 21.10 -17.31 -3.05
C ALA A 97 22.55 -17.12 -2.59
N GLN A 98 22.87 -17.49 -1.34
CA GLN A 98 24.23 -17.43 -0.79
C GLN A 98 25.23 -18.31 -1.55
N ALA A 99 24.77 -19.42 -2.12
CA ALA A 99 25.59 -20.29 -2.97
C ALA A 99 25.73 -19.79 -4.42
N GLY A 100 25.24 -18.59 -4.74
CA GLY A 100 25.27 -18.01 -6.10
C GLY A 100 24.38 -18.75 -7.11
N ARG A 101 23.37 -19.49 -6.63
CA ARG A 101 22.44 -20.28 -7.44
C ARG A 101 21.00 -20.01 -6.97
N PRO A 102 20.49 -18.78 -7.11
CA PRO A 102 19.15 -18.42 -6.65
C PRO A 102 18.09 -19.32 -7.30
N LEU A 103 17.05 -19.66 -6.55
CA LEU A 103 15.93 -20.47 -7.05
C LEU A 103 15.08 -19.67 -8.04
N ALA A 104 14.33 -20.38 -8.89
CA ALA A 104 13.40 -19.77 -9.84
C ALA A 104 12.26 -19.03 -9.11
N ASP A 105 11.61 -18.07 -9.79
CA ASP A 105 10.51 -17.28 -9.20
C ASP A 105 9.35 -18.16 -8.72
N SER A 106 9.04 -19.25 -9.44
CA SER A 106 8.02 -20.24 -9.06
C SER A 106 8.36 -21.08 -7.81
N GLU A 107 9.55 -20.92 -7.24
CA GLU A 107 9.95 -21.56 -5.98
C GLU A 107 9.99 -20.57 -4.80
N MET A 108 9.71 -19.30 -5.08
CA MET A 108 9.69 -18.23 -4.09
C MET A 108 8.41 -18.30 -3.24
N LEU A 109 8.31 -17.43 -2.22
CA LEU A 109 7.09 -17.36 -1.44
C LEU A 109 5.98 -16.68 -2.25
N PRO A 110 4.70 -17.10 -2.09
CA PRO A 110 3.61 -16.63 -2.94
C PRO A 110 3.20 -15.20 -2.57
N THR A 111 2.41 -14.57 -3.44
CA THR A 111 1.74 -13.28 -3.15
C THR A 111 0.41 -13.48 -2.45
N ARG A 112 -0.37 -14.46 -2.91
CA ARG A 112 -1.74 -14.71 -2.48
C ARG A 112 -1.77 -15.84 -1.48
N PHE A 113 -2.51 -15.65 -0.40
CA PHE A 113 -2.75 -16.69 0.59
C PHE A 113 -4.23 -16.92 0.74
N THR A 114 -4.64 -18.18 0.79
CA THR A 114 -5.95 -18.53 1.35
C THR A 114 -6.03 -18.13 2.81
N PHE A 115 -7.23 -17.97 3.38
CA PHE A 115 -7.38 -17.52 4.78
C PHE A 115 -6.75 -18.48 5.80
N ASP A 116 -6.65 -19.77 5.50
CA ASP A 116 -5.96 -20.74 6.36
C ASP A 116 -4.43 -20.72 6.20
N GLY A 117 -3.91 -19.83 5.36
CA GLY A 117 -2.49 -19.59 5.19
C GLY A 117 -1.80 -20.51 4.20
N ARG A 118 -2.53 -21.29 3.38
CA ARG A 118 -1.97 -21.99 2.21
C ARG A 118 -1.78 -21.04 1.03
N ASP A 119 -0.90 -21.43 0.12
CA ASP A 119 -0.63 -20.70 -1.12
C ASP A 119 -1.93 -20.58 -1.96
N GLY A 120 -2.05 -19.48 -2.71
CA GLY A 120 -3.10 -19.30 -3.71
C GLY A 120 -3.00 -20.33 -4.85
N ASP A 121 -3.99 -20.35 -5.73
CA ASP A 121 -3.99 -21.29 -6.87
C ASP A 121 -2.92 -20.90 -7.92
N ASP A 122 -2.25 -21.90 -8.50
CA ASP A 122 -0.93 -21.82 -9.17
C ASP A 122 -0.94 -21.15 -10.56
N ASP A 123 -2.10 -20.77 -11.11
CA ASP A 123 -2.23 -20.12 -12.43
C ASP A 123 -2.00 -18.58 -12.38
N TRP A 124 -1.49 -18.06 -11.26
CA TRP A 124 -1.39 -16.61 -11.02
C TRP A 124 0.05 -16.06 -11.05
N TRP A 125 0.19 -14.80 -11.44
CA TRP A 125 1.43 -14.03 -11.43
C TRP A 125 1.81 -13.65 -9.99
N ASP A 126 2.71 -14.39 -9.34
CA ASP A 126 2.72 -14.45 -7.87
C ASP A 126 4.04 -14.04 -7.18
N PHE A 127 5.15 -13.84 -7.90
CA PHE A 127 6.38 -13.41 -7.23
C PHE A 127 6.36 -11.90 -6.98
N GLN A 128 6.06 -11.52 -5.74
CA GLN A 128 6.14 -10.14 -5.23
C GLN A 128 6.86 -10.13 -3.88
N LEU A 129 7.59 -9.05 -3.62
CA LEU A 129 8.34 -8.88 -2.37
C LEU A 129 7.70 -7.86 -1.42
N ASP A 130 6.88 -6.95 -1.93
CA ASP A 130 6.46 -5.76 -1.19
C ASP A 130 5.67 -6.11 0.08
N GLY A 131 4.70 -7.04 0.01
CA GLY A 131 3.87 -7.41 1.15
C GLY A 131 4.68 -7.91 2.35
N TYR A 132 5.82 -8.56 2.10
CA TYR A 132 6.75 -9.02 3.13
C TYR A 132 7.41 -7.86 3.89
N GLY A 133 7.72 -6.75 3.21
CA GLY A 133 8.16 -5.52 3.87
C GLY A 133 7.01 -4.79 4.57
N THR A 134 5.87 -4.70 3.92
CA THR A 134 4.70 -3.93 4.40
C THR A 134 4.15 -4.47 5.72
N TRP A 135 4.07 -5.80 5.91
CA TRP A 135 3.53 -6.34 7.16
C TRP A 135 4.45 -6.05 8.36
N ILE A 136 5.78 -6.10 8.17
CA ILE A 136 6.75 -5.74 9.20
C ILE A 136 6.62 -4.24 9.54
N TRP A 137 6.50 -3.39 8.53
CA TRP A 137 6.26 -1.96 8.71
C TRP A 137 5.00 -1.71 9.55
N ALA A 138 3.90 -2.40 9.24
CA ALA A 138 2.64 -2.27 9.97
C ALA A 138 2.76 -2.74 11.44
N VAL A 139 3.50 -3.82 11.71
CA VAL A 139 3.82 -4.26 13.07
C VAL A 139 4.60 -3.18 13.81
N GLY A 140 5.65 -2.63 13.20
CA GLY A 140 6.45 -1.55 13.82
C GLY A 140 5.63 -0.30 14.12
N ALA A 141 4.76 0.11 13.19
CA ALA A 141 3.85 1.23 13.38
C ALA A 141 2.84 0.96 14.52
N HIS A 142 2.31 -0.26 14.62
CA HIS A 142 1.41 -0.66 15.70
C HIS A 142 2.11 -0.68 17.06
N VAL A 143 3.31 -1.26 17.15
CA VAL A 143 4.13 -1.30 18.38
C VAL A 143 4.44 0.12 18.85
N ALA A 144 4.91 1.00 17.95
CA ALA A 144 5.21 2.39 18.29
C ALA A 144 3.96 3.16 18.75
N ARG A 145 2.78 2.84 18.21
CA ARG A 145 1.51 3.51 18.53
C ARG A 145 0.93 3.09 19.88
N HIS A 146 1.12 1.83 20.27
CA HIS A 146 0.41 1.22 21.40
C HIS A 146 1.31 0.64 22.50
N ASP A 147 2.63 0.71 22.35
CA ASP A 147 3.60 0.05 23.24
C ASP A 147 3.33 -1.46 23.37
N ALA A 148 2.88 -2.08 22.27
CA ALA A 148 2.55 -3.50 22.20
C ALA A 148 3.82 -4.36 22.21
N ASP A 149 3.78 -5.54 22.85
CA ASP A 149 4.92 -6.47 22.88
C ASP A 149 5.13 -7.15 21.51
N PRO A 150 6.25 -6.90 20.80
CA PRO A 150 6.53 -7.50 19.51
C PRO A 150 7.04 -8.94 19.59
N GLY A 151 7.29 -9.47 20.80
CA GLY A 151 7.97 -10.75 21.01
C GLY A 151 7.35 -11.93 20.26
N ARG A 152 6.02 -11.99 20.16
CA ARG A 152 5.31 -13.07 19.45
C ARG A 152 5.48 -13.06 17.92
N TRP A 153 5.94 -11.95 17.33
CA TRP A 153 6.17 -11.85 15.89
C TRP A 153 7.66 -11.89 15.51
N ALA A 154 8.57 -11.85 16.49
CA ALA A 154 10.00 -11.68 16.26
C ALA A 154 10.62 -12.79 15.38
N GLU A 155 10.21 -14.06 15.56
CA GLU A 155 10.69 -15.18 14.73
C GLU A 155 10.31 -14.98 13.25
N ALA A 156 9.03 -14.68 13.00
CA ALA A 156 8.54 -14.44 11.64
C ALA A 156 9.18 -13.21 10.99
N ILE A 157 9.42 -12.14 11.77
CA ILE A 157 10.14 -10.96 11.29
C ILE A 157 11.57 -11.34 10.89
N GLY A 158 12.29 -12.10 11.73
CA GLY A 158 13.64 -12.58 11.40
C GLY A 158 13.70 -13.40 10.11
N LEU A 159 12.80 -14.39 9.98
CA LEU A 159 12.68 -15.19 8.75
C LEU A 159 12.38 -14.35 7.52
N THR A 160 11.52 -13.33 7.67
CA THR A 160 11.18 -12.43 6.57
C THR A 160 12.37 -11.55 6.18
N LEU A 161 13.13 -11.03 7.15
CA LEU A 161 14.36 -10.28 6.88
C LEU A 161 15.39 -11.11 6.13
N ASP A 162 15.58 -12.38 6.52
CA ASP A 162 16.49 -13.29 5.82
C ASP A 162 16.05 -13.51 4.36
N TYR A 163 14.75 -13.72 4.15
CA TYR A 163 14.16 -13.86 2.82
C TYR A 163 14.37 -12.61 1.95
N LEU A 164 14.10 -11.42 2.51
CA LEU A 164 14.25 -10.14 1.82
C LEU A 164 15.72 -9.84 1.52
N ALA A 165 16.63 -10.05 2.46
CA ALA A 165 18.07 -9.86 2.25
C ALA A 165 18.62 -10.72 1.11
N ALA A 166 18.09 -11.95 0.95
CA ALA A 166 18.48 -12.83 -0.15
C ALA A 166 17.86 -12.46 -1.51
N SER A 167 16.82 -11.61 -1.55
CA SER A 167 15.95 -11.48 -2.72
C SER A 167 15.71 -10.06 -3.20
N TRP A 168 16.06 -9.02 -2.43
CA TRP A 168 15.62 -7.63 -2.67
C TRP A 168 16.03 -7.05 -4.04
N GLN A 169 17.12 -7.55 -4.63
CA GLN A 169 17.61 -7.08 -5.94
C GLN A 169 16.90 -7.75 -7.13
N ARG A 170 16.07 -8.77 -6.88
CA ARG A 170 15.40 -9.53 -7.94
C ARG A 170 14.29 -8.68 -8.56
N PRO A 171 14.17 -8.69 -9.90
CA PRO A 171 12.94 -8.29 -10.56
C PRO A 171 11.76 -9.12 -10.05
N CYS A 172 10.61 -8.48 -9.88
CA CYS A 172 9.38 -9.11 -9.43
C CYS A 172 8.19 -8.29 -9.93
N PHE A 173 6.97 -8.80 -9.81
CA PHE A 173 5.79 -8.01 -10.13
C PHE A 173 5.66 -6.82 -9.16
N ASP A 174 5.12 -5.70 -9.62
CA ASP A 174 4.78 -4.56 -8.75
C ASP A 174 3.50 -4.82 -7.94
N TRP A 175 3.05 -3.83 -7.15
CA TRP A 175 1.79 -3.90 -6.41
C TRP A 175 0.57 -4.24 -7.28
N TRP A 176 0.67 -3.98 -8.57
CA TRP A 176 -0.38 -4.10 -9.57
C TRP A 176 -0.35 -5.44 -10.30
N GLU A 177 0.55 -6.35 -9.88
CA GLU A 177 0.74 -7.67 -10.50
C GLU A 177 1.20 -7.55 -11.97
N GLU A 178 1.97 -6.50 -12.29
CA GLU A 178 2.48 -6.21 -13.63
C GLU A 178 4.01 -6.08 -13.67
N HIS A 179 4.59 -6.24 -14.88
CA HIS A 179 6.00 -5.98 -15.18
C HIS A 179 7.03 -6.71 -14.29
N SER A 180 7.01 -8.04 -14.28
CA SER A 180 7.94 -8.89 -13.52
C SER A 180 9.43 -8.69 -13.87
N GLU A 181 9.72 -8.13 -15.04
CA GLU A 181 11.06 -7.87 -15.56
C GLU A 181 11.75 -6.66 -14.91
N HIS A 182 11.03 -5.92 -14.07
CA HIS A 182 11.49 -4.66 -13.48
C HIS A 182 11.70 -4.74 -11.97
N VAL A 183 12.49 -3.79 -11.45
CA VAL A 183 12.68 -3.56 -10.01
C VAL A 183 11.93 -2.28 -9.64
N HIS A 184 10.83 -2.44 -8.93
CA HIS A 184 9.86 -1.37 -8.65
C HIS A 184 10.23 -0.59 -7.40
N ILE A 185 10.14 0.74 -7.46
CA ILE A 185 10.58 1.61 -6.36
C ILE A 185 9.59 1.57 -5.20
N SER A 186 8.30 1.37 -5.46
CA SER A 186 7.31 1.13 -4.39
C SER A 186 7.56 -0.19 -3.65
N THR A 187 7.98 -1.24 -4.35
CA THR A 187 8.40 -2.51 -3.74
C THR A 187 9.64 -2.32 -2.87
N LEU A 188 10.72 -1.77 -3.41
CA LEU A 188 11.93 -1.47 -2.62
C LEU A 188 11.61 -0.60 -1.40
N GLY A 189 10.73 0.36 -1.60
CA GLY A 189 10.19 1.21 -0.56
C GLY A 189 9.50 0.45 0.60
N CYS A 190 8.67 -0.54 0.29
CA CYS A 190 8.05 -1.41 1.31
C CYS A 190 9.10 -2.20 2.10
N LEU A 191 10.13 -2.69 1.41
CA LEU A 191 11.20 -3.47 2.00
C LEU A 191 12.01 -2.63 2.98
N VAL A 192 12.42 -1.41 2.60
CA VAL A 192 13.17 -0.53 3.50
C VAL A 192 12.31 -0.02 4.66
N ALA A 193 11.02 0.26 4.44
CA ALA A 193 10.11 0.61 5.51
C ALA A 193 9.99 -0.52 6.56
N GLY A 194 9.87 -1.77 6.10
CA GLY A 194 9.86 -2.95 6.96
C GLY A 194 11.18 -3.17 7.68
N ALA A 195 12.32 -3.05 6.98
CA ALA A 195 13.64 -3.21 7.57
C ALA A 195 13.93 -2.18 8.67
N ARG A 196 13.65 -0.88 8.41
CA ARG A 196 13.76 0.19 9.41
C ARG A 196 12.86 -0.06 10.62
N ALA A 197 11.62 -0.47 10.38
CA ALA A 197 10.68 -0.81 11.44
C ALA A 197 11.20 -1.97 12.30
N ALA A 198 11.70 -3.04 11.69
CA ALA A 198 12.26 -4.20 12.39
C ALA A 198 13.48 -3.83 13.24
N ALA A 199 14.41 -3.04 12.70
CA ALA A 199 15.62 -2.62 13.41
C ALA A 199 15.28 -1.89 14.73
N ALA A 200 14.19 -1.11 14.73
CA ALA A 200 13.69 -0.39 15.89
C ALA A 200 12.94 -1.26 16.92
N LEU A 201 12.59 -2.52 16.60
CA LEU A 201 11.87 -3.39 17.52
C LEU A 201 12.79 -3.92 18.63
N PRO A 202 12.43 -3.77 19.92
CA PRO A 202 13.24 -4.25 21.04
C PRO A 202 13.40 -5.78 21.06
N ALA A 203 12.38 -6.53 20.65
CA ALA A 203 12.37 -7.99 20.68
C ALA A 203 13.20 -8.64 19.56
N LEU A 204 13.69 -7.87 18.58
CA LEU A 204 14.50 -8.42 17.50
C LEU A 204 15.90 -8.78 18.01
N GLY A 205 16.34 -10.01 17.71
CA GLY A 205 17.68 -10.48 18.05
C GLY A 205 18.78 -9.63 17.40
N ALA A 206 19.96 -9.58 18.03
CA ALA A 206 21.05 -8.72 17.57
C ALA A 206 21.53 -9.04 16.14
N GLU A 207 21.53 -10.32 15.75
CA GLU A 207 21.89 -10.75 14.40
C GLU A 207 20.90 -10.22 13.35
N HIS A 208 19.60 -10.47 13.54
CA HIS A 208 18.56 -9.97 12.64
C HIS A 208 18.46 -8.44 12.63
N ARG A 209 18.79 -7.76 13.74
CA ARG A 209 18.89 -6.29 13.76
C ARG A 209 19.97 -5.79 12.80
N LEU A 210 21.16 -6.42 12.79
CA LEU A 210 22.21 -6.06 11.84
C LEU A 210 21.80 -6.34 10.38
N VAL A 211 21.08 -7.44 10.13
CA VAL A 211 20.51 -7.73 8.80
C VAL A 211 19.52 -6.64 8.38
N ALA A 212 18.63 -6.22 9.28
CA ALA A 212 17.66 -5.17 9.01
C ALA A 212 18.32 -3.82 8.70
N GLU A 213 19.32 -3.41 9.50
CA GLU A 213 20.07 -2.18 9.29
C GLU A 213 20.81 -2.19 7.94
N ALA A 214 21.54 -3.27 7.64
CA ALA A 214 22.26 -3.40 6.37
C ALA A 214 21.30 -3.40 5.16
N LEU A 215 20.19 -4.15 5.25
CA LEU A 215 19.18 -4.19 4.20
C LEU A 215 18.56 -2.80 3.95
N ALA A 216 18.28 -2.05 5.02
CA ALA A 216 17.76 -0.70 4.90
C ALA A 216 18.75 0.23 4.18
N ASP A 217 20.01 0.24 4.62
CA ASP A 217 21.07 1.07 4.03
C ASP A 217 21.30 0.76 2.54
N GLU A 218 21.36 -0.53 2.18
CA GLU A 218 21.54 -0.97 0.79
C GLU A 218 20.38 -0.55 -0.11
N ILE A 219 19.14 -0.72 0.35
CA ILE A 219 17.95 -0.37 -0.43
C ILE A 219 17.80 1.16 -0.54
N ASP A 220 18.08 1.91 0.52
CA ASP A 220 18.08 3.38 0.48
C ASP A 220 19.08 3.92 -0.54
N ALA A 221 20.30 3.36 -0.55
CA ALA A 221 21.30 3.70 -1.55
C ALA A 221 20.80 3.37 -2.97
N ALA A 222 20.17 2.21 -3.17
CA ALA A 222 19.62 1.82 -4.47
C ALA A 222 18.48 2.72 -4.95
N ILE A 223 17.54 3.10 -4.06
CA ILE A 223 16.47 4.04 -4.38
C ILE A 223 17.06 5.40 -4.75
N THR A 224 18.03 5.89 -3.98
CA THR A 224 18.68 7.19 -4.24
C THR A 224 19.43 7.22 -5.57
N GLU A 225 20.15 6.14 -5.89
CA GLU A 225 20.99 6.06 -7.09
C GLU A 225 20.17 5.79 -8.36
N ARG A 226 19.13 4.95 -8.27
CA ARG A 226 18.46 4.38 -9.45
C ARG A 226 16.94 4.56 -9.48
N GLY A 227 16.35 5.03 -8.38
CA GLY A 227 14.91 5.21 -8.21
C GLY A 227 14.42 6.65 -8.36
N VAL A 228 15.28 7.56 -8.80
CA VAL A 228 14.97 8.98 -8.99
C VAL A 228 15.16 9.36 -10.46
N SER A 229 14.19 10.09 -11.03
CA SER A 229 14.27 10.59 -12.40
C SER A 229 15.38 11.63 -12.56
N ALA A 230 15.96 11.71 -13.75
CA ALA A 230 16.78 12.86 -14.11
C ALA A 230 15.90 14.12 -14.21
N ALA A 231 16.45 15.28 -13.83
CA ALA A 231 15.79 16.55 -14.08
C ALA A 231 15.58 16.72 -15.60
N ARG A 232 14.33 16.92 -16.02
CA ARG A 232 13.97 17.01 -17.43
C ARG A 232 12.82 17.98 -17.64
N ASP A 233 12.88 18.78 -18.70
CA ASP A 233 11.79 19.67 -19.16
C ASP A 233 11.25 20.60 -18.06
N GLY A 234 12.14 21.08 -17.18
CA GLY A 234 11.78 21.95 -16.04
C GLY A 234 11.17 21.23 -14.84
N ARG A 235 11.00 19.90 -14.91
CA ARG A 235 10.52 19.07 -13.81
C ARG A 235 11.66 18.73 -12.85
N ALA A 236 11.40 18.91 -11.55
CA ALA A 236 12.31 18.47 -10.51
C ALA A 236 12.42 16.93 -10.49
N PRO A 237 13.58 16.37 -10.10
CA PRO A 237 13.74 14.94 -9.87
C PRO A 237 12.70 14.39 -8.89
N HIS A 238 12.03 13.30 -9.27
CA HIS A 238 11.00 12.63 -8.47
C HIS A 238 11.24 11.11 -8.46
N LEU A 239 10.61 10.40 -7.52
CA LEU A 239 10.62 8.93 -7.55
C LEU A 239 9.96 8.41 -8.83
N VAL A 240 10.48 7.31 -9.38
CA VAL A 240 9.98 6.69 -10.61
C VAL A 240 9.36 5.33 -10.34
N LYS A 241 8.45 4.85 -11.20
CA LYS A 241 7.73 3.58 -11.02
C LYS A 241 8.68 2.41 -10.80
N TRP A 242 9.68 2.28 -11.65
CA TRP A 242 10.75 1.28 -11.56
C TRP A 242 12.10 1.82 -12.03
N VAL A 243 13.17 1.11 -11.68
CA VAL A 243 14.55 1.45 -12.07
C VAL A 243 14.68 1.66 -13.58
N GLY A 244 15.10 2.86 -13.98
CA GLY A 244 15.31 3.23 -15.38
C GLY A 244 14.06 3.77 -16.11
N SER A 245 12.90 3.83 -15.45
CA SER A 245 11.73 4.54 -15.97
C SER A 245 11.84 6.05 -15.78
N THR A 246 11.01 6.80 -16.51
CA THR A 246 10.80 8.25 -16.28
C THR A 246 9.40 8.56 -15.75
N ALA A 247 8.50 7.57 -15.74
CA ALA A 247 7.13 7.73 -15.29
C ALA A 247 7.01 7.60 -13.78
N VAL A 248 6.02 8.28 -13.21
CA VAL A 248 5.60 8.10 -11.81
C VAL A 248 4.51 7.03 -11.73
N ASP A 249 4.36 6.45 -10.55
CA ASP A 249 3.27 5.56 -10.16
C ASP A 249 2.70 6.05 -8.82
N ALA A 250 1.39 5.99 -8.66
CA ALA A 250 0.72 6.52 -7.48
C ALA A 250 1.04 5.75 -6.20
N SER A 251 1.48 4.48 -6.27
CA SER A 251 1.99 3.74 -5.11
C SER A 251 3.16 4.44 -4.43
N LEU A 252 3.91 5.30 -5.14
CA LEU A 252 4.99 6.11 -4.56
C LEU A 252 4.48 7.12 -3.52
N ALA A 253 3.19 7.49 -3.54
CA ALA A 253 2.59 8.31 -2.48
C ALA A 253 2.62 7.61 -1.12
N ALA A 254 2.61 6.26 -1.06
CA ALA A 254 2.75 5.54 0.20
C ALA A 254 4.12 5.78 0.85
N LEU A 255 5.17 5.96 0.03
CA LEU A 255 6.55 6.12 0.47
C LEU A 255 6.84 7.51 0.99
N VAL A 256 6.15 8.50 0.42
CA VAL A 256 6.23 9.91 0.83
C VAL A 256 5.26 10.21 1.97
N GLY A 257 4.09 9.54 1.95
CA GLY A 257 3.04 9.66 2.95
C GLY A 257 3.21 8.63 4.04
N VAL A 258 2.38 7.58 4.04
CA VAL A 258 2.15 6.74 5.23
C VAL A 258 3.42 6.04 5.77
N MET A 259 4.34 5.60 4.91
CA MET A 259 5.54 4.83 5.28
C MET A 259 6.75 5.68 5.69
N ASP A 260 6.76 6.97 5.37
CA ASP A 260 7.87 7.90 5.67
C ASP A 260 9.25 7.46 5.14
N VAL A 261 9.31 6.77 4.01
CA VAL A 261 10.59 6.37 3.41
C VAL A 261 11.33 7.59 2.87
N VAL A 262 10.61 8.50 2.23
CA VAL A 262 11.09 9.81 1.79
C VAL A 262 10.28 10.88 2.52
N PRO A 263 10.92 11.80 3.28
CA PRO A 263 10.19 12.84 4.00
C PRO A 263 9.35 13.70 3.04
N ALA A 264 8.05 13.86 3.33
CA ALA A 264 7.11 14.57 2.45
C ALA A 264 7.50 16.01 2.12
N ALA A 265 8.02 16.74 3.11
CA ALA A 265 8.47 18.12 2.95
C ALA A 265 9.87 18.26 2.31
N SER A 266 10.56 17.16 1.98
CA SER A 266 11.83 17.20 1.26
C SER A 266 11.62 17.59 -0.21
N ALA A 267 12.68 18.08 -0.88
CA ALA A 267 12.60 18.41 -2.30
C ALA A 267 12.15 17.22 -3.17
N LEU A 268 12.63 16.01 -2.86
CA LEU A 268 12.23 14.78 -3.56
C LEU A 268 10.78 14.39 -3.24
N GLY A 269 10.35 14.52 -1.98
CA GLY A 269 8.97 14.27 -1.56
C GLY A 269 7.97 15.19 -2.27
N LEU A 270 8.21 16.49 -2.23
CA LEU A 270 7.38 17.50 -2.90
C LEU A 270 7.35 17.31 -4.42
N ALA A 271 8.48 17.00 -5.05
CA ALA A 271 8.55 16.73 -6.48
C ALA A 271 7.76 15.46 -6.86
N THR A 272 7.80 14.42 -6.01
CA THR A 272 7.04 13.18 -6.23
C THR A 272 5.54 13.40 -6.07
N ILE A 273 5.11 14.11 -5.02
CA ILE A 273 3.71 14.53 -4.84
C ILE A 273 3.23 15.32 -6.06
N SER A 274 4.00 16.32 -6.47
CA SER A 274 3.68 17.14 -7.65
C SER A 274 3.60 16.31 -8.93
N ALA A 275 4.44 15.28 -9.06
CA ALA A 275 4.39 14.39 -10.22
C ALA A 275 3.10 13.56 -10.28
N ILE A 276 2.67 12.99 -9.14
CA ILE A 276 1.42 12.23 -9.02
C ILE A 276 0.20 13.14 -9.25
N GLU A 277 0.21 14.35 -8.68
CA GLU A 277 -0.85 15.35 -8.91
C GLU A 277 -0.98 15.72 -10.39
N THR A 278 0.16 15.89 -11.08
CA THR A 278 0.16 16.34 -12.49
C THR A 278 -0.21 15.21 -13.45
N ASP A 279 0.37 14.03 -13.27
CA ASP A 279 0.30 12.97 -14.29
C ASP A 279 -0.87 12.02 -14.05
N LEU A 280 -1.31 11.86 -12.80
CA LEU A 280 -2.22 10.79 -12.39
C LEU A 280 -3.50 11.28 -11.71
N THR A 281 -3.66 12.57 -11.42
CA THR A 281 -4.79 13.07 -10.63
C THR A 281 -5.77 13.91 -11.46
N VAL A 282 -7.04 13.49 -11.49
CA VAL A 282 -8.11 14.19 -12.20
C VAL A 282 -9.28 14.42 -11.25
N GLY A 283 -9.62 15.68 -10.95
CA GLY A 283 -10.79 16.00 -10.11
C GLY A 283 -10.74 15.46 -8.67
N GLY A 284 -9.55 15.07 -8.17
CA GLY A 284 -9.35 14.44 -6.86
C GLY A 284 -9.19 12.91 -6.90
N GLY A 285 -9.50 12.27 -8.02
CA GLY A 285 -9.27 10.85 -8.22
C GLY A 285 -7.90 10.56 -8.81
N VAL A 286 -7.21 9.56 -8.26
CA VAL A 286 -5.83 9.21 -8.64
C VAL A 286 -5.81 7.88 -9.40
N HIS A 287 -5.19 7.86 -10.58
CA HIS A 287 -4.90 6.66 -11.37
C HIS A 287 -3.66 5.90 -10.87
N ARG A 288 -3.51 4.62 -11.20
CA ARG A 288 -2.32 3.82 -10.81
C ARG A 288 -1.05 4.36 -11.46
N PHE A 289 -1.04 4.38 -12.80
CA PHE A 289 0.04 4.89 -13.65
C PHE A 289 -0.53 5.22 -15.05
N VAL A 290 0.21 5.97 -15.87
CA VAL A 290 -0.31 6.60 -17.11
C VAL A 290 -0.77 5.63 -18.21
N ASP A 291 -0.21 4.43 -18.27
CA ASP A 291 -0.52 3.42 -19.29
C ASP A 291 -1.46 2.31 -18.76
N ASP A 292 -2.13 2.56 -17.64
CA ASP A 292 -3.00 1.58 -17.00
C ASP A 292 -4.23 1.26 -17.87
N THR A 293 -4.46 -0.03 -18.10
CA THR A 293 -5.60 -0.54 -18.87
C THR A 293 -6.55 -1.41 -18.05
N TYR A 294 -6.24 -1.69 -16.78
CA TYR A 294 -7.06 -2.52 -15.91
C TYR A 294 -8.39 -1.84 -15.61
N PHE A 295 -9.50 -2.48 -16.01
CA PHE A 295 -10.84 -1.85 -16.07
C PHE A 295 -10.85 -0.47 -16.77
N GLY A 296 -10.01 -0.31 -17.79
CA GLY A 296 -9.85 0.94 -18.52
C GLY A 296 -9.03 2.01 -17.79
N GLY A 297 -8.32 1.66 -16.71
CA GLY A 297 -7.45 2.57 -15.98
C GLY A 297 -8.27 3.63 -15.22
N GLY A 298 -9.14 3.19 -14.33
CA GLY A 298 -9.99 4.07 -13.52
C GLY A 298 -9.25 4.78 -12.39
N GLN A 299 -10.02 5.51 -11.58
CA GLN A 299 -9.51 6.28 -10.45
C GLN A 299 -9.76 5.54 -9.14
N TRP A 300 -8.76 5.46 -8.27
CA TRP A 300 -8.76 4.58 -7.10
C TRP A 300 -8.90 5.38 -5.80
N PRO A 301 -9.95 5.15 -4.99
CA PRO A 301 -10.14 5.81 -3.68
C PRO A 301 -8.93 5.65 -2.76
N LEU A 302 -8.33 4.45 -2.71
CA LEU A 302 -7.14 4.19 -1.90
C LEU A 302 -5.95 5.07 -2.31
N LEU A 303 -5.76 5.33 -3.60
CA LEU A 303 -4.64 6.14 -4.11
C LEU A 303 -4.85 7.63 -3.82
N SER A 304 -6.08 8.12 -3.92
CA SER A 304 -6.43 9.47 -3.45
C SER A 304 -6.15 9.62 -1.96
N CYS A 305 -6.45 8.61 -1.14
CA CYS A 305 -6.12 8.63 0.28
C CYS A 305 -4.60 8.56 0.57
N PHE A 306 -3.83 7.76 -0.19
CA PHE A 306 -2.37 7.76 -0.09
C PHE A 306 -1.78 9.13 -0.43
N LEU A 307 -2.23 9.75 -1.52
CA LEU A 307 -1.81 11.10 -1.89
C LEU A 307 -2.22 12.12 -0.83
N GLY A 308 -3.42 11.99 -0.25
CA GLY A 308 -3.88 12.85 0.84
C GLY A 308 -2.99 12.75 2.09
N LEU A 309 -2.52 11.55 2.45
CA LEU A 309 -1.56 11.37 3.54
C LEU A 309 -0.21 12.04 3.23
N ALA A 310 0.27 11.94 1.98
CA ALA A 310 1.50 12.60 1.55
C ALA A 310 1.36 14.14 1.58
N GLN A 311 0.23 14.68 1.08
CA GLN A 311 -0.09 16.11 1.12
C GLN A 311 -0.17 16.63 2.56
N LEU A 312 -0.86 15.89 3.44
CA LEU A 312 -0.96 16.25 4.86
C LEU A 312 0.42 16.33 5.53
N ARG A 313 1.29 15.35 5.27
CA ARG A 313 2.68 15.36 5.79
C ARG A 313 3.56 16.44 5.17
N ALA A 314 3.26 16.87 3.94
CA ALA A 314 3.91 18.00 3.31
C ALA A 314 3.40 19.36 3.83
N GLY A 315 2.35 19.36 4.68
CA GLY A 315 1.76 20.55 5.27
C GLY A 315 0.54 21.09 4.51
N ASP A 316 0.08 20.42 3.46
CA ASP A 316 -1.11 20.80 2.69
C ASP A 316 -2.35 20.05 3.20
N ARG A 317 -2.85 20.51 4.34
CA ARG A 317 -4.05 19.96 4.96
C ARG A 317 -5.30 20.15 4.09
N GLU A 318 -5.42 21.29 3.43
CA GLU A 318 -6.59 21.59 2.58
C GLU A 318 -6.70 20.59 1.44
N ARG A 319 -5.59 20.31 0.75
CA ARG A 319 -5.57 19.32 -0.33
C ARG A 319 -5.85 17.92 0.18
N ALA A 320 -5.34 17.56 1.37
CA ALA A 320 -5.64 16.28 2.01
C ALA A 320 -7.14 16.11 2.32
N GLU A 321 -7.81 17.16 2.79
CA GLU A 321 -9.27 17.15 3.03
C GLU A 321 -10.07 17.01 1.73
N GLN A 322 -9.65 17.69 0.64
CA GLN A 322 -10.27 17.53 -0.68
C GLN A 322 -10.15 16.08 -1.21
N LEU A 323 -8.99 15.45 -1.05
CA LEU A 323 -8.76 14.07 -1.48
C LEU A 323 -9.55 13.07 -0.62
N LEU A 324 -9.69 13.32 0.69
CA LEU A 324 -10.56 12.54 1.56
C LEU A 324 -12.03 12.65 1.12
N ASP A 325 -12.51 13.86 0.84
CA ASP A 325 -13.89 14.08 0.39
C ASP A 325 -14.17 13.41 -0.95
N TRP A 326 -13.23 13.49 -1.90
CA TRP A 326 -13.35 12.77 -3.16
C TRP A 326 -13.45 11.26 -2.93
N ALA A 327 -12.55 10.67 -2.13
CA ALA A 327 -12.60 9.24 -1.83
C ALA A 327 -13.92 8.84 -1.16
N GLY A 328 -14.42 9.64 -0.22
CA GLY A 328 -15.72 9.42 0.42
C GLY A 328 -16.91 9.52 -0.52
N ALA A 329 -16.82 10.34 -1.58
CA ALA A 329 -17.87 10.50 -2.57
C ALA A 329 -18.03 9.28 -3.51
N THR A 330 -17.03 8.39 -3.54
CA THR A 330 -17.07 7.15 -4.34
C THR A 330 -17.88 6.02 -3.69
N VAL A 331 -18.27 6.19 -2.43
CA VAL A 331 -19.02 5.19 -1.66
C VAL A 331 -20.44 5.08 -2.19
N ASP A 332 -20.93 3.86 -2.36
CA ASP A 332 -22.29 3.64 -2.81
C ASP A 332 -23.35 3.73 -1.70
N ALA A 333 -24.62 3.50 -2.06
CA ALA A 333 -25.75 3.60 -1.13
C ALA A 333 -25.69 2.59 0.03
N ASP A 334 -24.94 1.49 -0.13
CA ASP A 334 -24.78 0.45 0.90
C ASP A 334 -23.55 0.71 1.78
N GLY A 335 -22.84 1.82 1.55
CA GLY A 335 -21.63 2.16 2.28
C GLY A 335 -20.39 1.42 1.79
N ALA A 336 -20.40 0.85 0.58
CA ALA A 336 -19.25 0.12 0.02
C ALA A 336 -18.36 1.03 -0.83
N MET A 337 -17.09 1.15 -0.44
CA MET A 337 -16.08 1.87 -1.21
C MET A 337 -15.47 0.93 -2.26
N PRO A 338 -15.40 1.34 -3.55
CA PRO A 338 -14.88 0.50 -4.61
C PRO A 338 -13.35 0.45 -4.64
N GLU A 339 -12.82 -0.50 -5.42
CA GLU A 339 -11.43 -0.54 -5.86
C GLU A 339 -11.11 0.66 -6.78
N GLN A 340 -11.97 0.89 -7.78
CA GLN A 340 -11.87 2.05 -8.67
C GLN A 340 -13.25 2.54 -9.15
N VAL A 341 -13.28 3.76 -9.70
CA VAL A 341 -14.45 4.38 -10.36
C VAL A 341 -14.15 4.72 -11.81
N GLU A 342 -15.21 4.81 -12.61
CA GLU A 342 -15.16 4.95 -14.07
C GLU A 342 -15.45 6.40 -14.55
N ASP A 343 -15.46 7.39 -13.64
CA ASP A 343 -15.74 8.80 -13.98
C ASP A 343 -14.72 9.39 -14.97
N HIS A 344 -13.46 8.97 -14.84
CA HIS A 344 -12.39 9.22 -15.79
C HIS A 344 -11.60 7.92 -16.00
N LEU A 345 -11.42 7.52 -17.26
CA LEU A 345 -10.68 6.32 -17.67
C LEU A 345 -9.52 6.71 -18.58
N LEU A 346 -8.35 6.13 -18.36
CA LEU A 346 -7.17 6.31 -19.22
C LEU A 346 -7.31 5.58 -20.56
N ALA A 347 -7.92 4.40 -20.54
CA ALA A 347 -8.11 3.51 -21.68
C ALA A 347 -9.56 2.98 -21.72
N PRO A 348 -10.57 3.83 -21.96
CA PRO A 348 -11.99 3.45 -21.88
C PRO A 348 -12.38 2.30 -22.82
N ASP A 349 -11.68 2.14 -23.94
CA ASP A 349 -11.83 1.04 -24.89
C ASP A 349 -11.41 -0.33 -24.34
N ARG A 350 -10.71 -0.36 -23.20
CA ARG A 350 -10.29 -1.57 -22.50
C ARG A 350 -11.24 -1.96 -21.36
N LEU A 351 -12.26 -1.17 -21.03
CA LEU A 351 -13.18 -1.49 -19.93
C LEU A 351 -13.96 -2.81 -20.16
N ASP A 352 -14.55 -2.95 -21.35
CA ASP A 352 -15.48 -4.05 -21.66
C ASP A 352 -14.83 -5.44 -21.53
N GLU A 353 -13.55 -5.58 -21.86
CA GLU A 353 -12.85 -6.87 -21.74
C GLU A 353 -12.70 -7.33 -20.28
N TRP A 354 -12.45 -6.41 -19.35
CA TRP A 354 -12.33 -6.72 -17.92
C TRP A 354 -13.69 -7.03 -17.31
N VAL A 355 -14.70 -6.22 -17.62
CA VAL A 355 -16.07 -6.46 -17.15
C VAL A 355 -16.59 -7.81 -17.66
N THR A 356 -16.32 -8.14 -18.91
CA THR A 356 -16.69 -9.45 -19.48
C THR A 356 -15.95 -10.60 -18.80
N ARG A 357 -14.67 -10.41 -18.45
CA ARG A 357 -13.83 -11.45 -17.85
C ARG A 357 -14.14 -11.70 -16.37
N TRP A 358 -14.32 -10.64 -15.58
CA TRP A 358 -14.34 -10.71 -14.11
C TRP A 358 -15.57 -10.08 -13.47
N GLY A 359 -16.53 -9.58 -14.26
CA GLY A 359 -17.62 -8.75 -13.73
C GLY A 359 -17.14 -7.34 -13.38
N PRO A 360 -17.97 -6.52 -12.72
CA PRO A 360 -17.57 -5.17 -12.31
C PRO A 360 -16.36 -5.20 -11.37
N SER A 361 -15.56 -4.12 -11.36
CA SER A 361 -14.43 -3.96 -10.44
C SER A 361 -14.86 -4.11 -8.99
N ALA A 362 -13.92 -4.57 -8.15
CA ALA A 362 -14.18 -5.02 -6.79
C ALA A 362 -14.92 -3.96 -5.94
N ARG A 363 -16.00 -4.40 -5.30
CA ARG A 363 -16.79 -3.56 -4.38
C ARG A 363 -17.51 -4.42 -3.32
N PRO A 364 -17.23 -4.23 -2.02
CA PRO A 364 -16.23 -3.30 -1.46
C PRO A 364 -14.79 -3.77 -1.71
N LEU A 365 -13.83 -2.85 -1.67
CA LEU A 365 -12.41 -3.16 -1.46
C LEU A 365 -12.02 -2.74 -0.04
N LEU A 366 -11.58 -3.68 0.80
CA LEU A 366 -11.24 -3.37 2.21
C LEU A 366 -10.04 -2.42 2.30
N TRP A 367 -9.11 -2.49 1.36
CA TRP A 367 -7.98 -1.56 1.32
C TRP A 367 -8.42 -0.12 1.06
N SER A 368 -9.42 0.14 0.21
CA SER A 368 -10.02 1.47 0.04
C SER A 368 -10.61 2.00 1.35
N HIS A 369 -11.41 1.17 2.04
CA HIS A 369 -11.94 1.52 3.37
C HIS A 369 -10.84 1.83 4.40
N ALA A 370 -9.79 1.01 4.43
CA ALA A 370 -8.66 1.20 5.32
C ALA A 370 -7.93 2.52 5.07
N MET A 371 -7.65 2.85 3.81
CA MET A 371 -6.97 4.10 3.49
C MET A 371 -7.83 5.33 3.79
N TYR A 372 -9.15 5.24 3.62
CA TYR A 372 -10.07 6.28 4.05
C TYR A 372 -10.02 6.51 5.57
N ILE A 373 -10.13 5.44 6.37
CA ILE A 373 -9.98 5.50 7.85
C ILE A 373 -8.65 6.15 8.20
N ARG A 374 -7.56 5.68 7.58
CA ARG A 374 -6.21 6.10 7.90
C ARG A 374 -5.98 7.59 7.68
N LEU A 375 -6.46 8.13 6.55
CA LEU A 375 -6.37 9.57 6.26
C LEU A 375 -7.30 10.37 7.17
N ALA A 376 -8.54 9.93 7.40
CA ALA A 376 -9.48 10.60 8.28
C ALA A 376 -8.96 10.70 9.72
N VAL A 377 -8.32 9.65 10.24
CA VAL A 377 -7.70 9.63 11.57
C VAL A 377 -6.56 10.66 11.68
N ASP A 378 -5.66 10.74 10.70
CA ASP A 378 -4.58 11.74 10.75
C ASP A 378 -5.08 13.17 10.58
N LEU A 379 -6.10 13.39 9.74
CA LEU A 379 -6.77 14.69 9.66
C LEU A 379 -7.49 15.06 10.96
N GLY A 380 -7.97 14.08 11.73
CA GLY A 380 -8.58 14.32 13.04
C GLY A 380 -7.60 14.74 14.14
N ARG A 381 -6.28 14.63 13.92
CA ARG A 381 -5.27 15.05 14.89
C ARG A 381 -4.99 16.56 14.79
N PRO A 382 -4.75 17.25 15.91
CA PRO A 382 -4.31 18.65 15.89
C PRO A 382 -3.02 18.80 15.09
N SER A 383 -2.81 19.95 14.46
CA SER A 383 -1.53 20.25 13.82
C SER A 383 -0.43 20.39 14.89
N ALA A 384 0.81 20.04 14.56
CA ALA A 384 1.95 20.21 15.47
C ALA A 384 2.16 21.69 15.92
N SER A 385 1.64 22.65 15.15
CA SER A 385 1.57 24.07 15.51
C SER A 385 0.55 24.40 16.60
N GLU A 386 -0.50 23.59 16.76
CA GLU A 386 -1.54 23.76 17.78
C GLU A 386 -1.16 23.10 19.10
N GLU A 387 -0.38 22.01 19.09
CA GLU A 387 0.12 21.35 20.31
C GLU A 387 1.11 22.21 21.12
N HIS A 388 1.82 23.15 20.49
CA HIS A 388 2.71 24.10 21.18
C HIS A 388 1.98 25.36 21.69
N SER A 389 0.67 25.49 21.42
CA SER A 389 -0.16 26.63 21.85
C SER A 389 -1.15 26.28 22.97
N ALA A 390 -1.13 25.06 23.48
CA ALA A 390 -1.93 24.57 24.62
C ALA A 390 -1.01 24.18 25.79
#